data_AF-A0A7C7RN36-F1
#
_entry.id   AF-A0A7C7RN36-F1
#
_cell.length_a   1.000
_cell.length_b   1.000
_cell.length_c   1.000
_cell.angle_alpha   90.00
_cell.angle_beta   90.00
_cell.angle_gamma   90.00
#
_symmetry.space_group_name_H-M   'P 1'
#
loop_
_entity.id
_entity.type
_entity.pdbx_description
1 polymer ?
#
loop_
_entity_poly.entity_id
_entity_poly.type
_entity_poly.pdbx_seq_one_letter_code
_entity_poly.pdbx_strand_id
1 'polypeptide(L)'
;MSFEFKTIKEAEKALEKVEEDLIMGKISEEEYKNQKRRIKACISLLELEDLLIEGKITEDEYKQKKKEYEAIISGEIVEKEVAPLAKEVKEIVSKIKEVKKKREKLRDLLVNKEISEKTFNKLDLEYEEKEKNLTNELSEKKEELESRISEIEKELEKVRLQLEELRARLALEEISGSEYDAKKSTLEKKEKSLSSEMISLKEALELLE
;
A
#
# COMPACT_ATOMS: atom_id res chain seq x y z
N MET A 1 20.08 -6.91 -10.41
CA MET A 1 19.22 -7.48 -11.48
C MET A 1 18.45 -6.33 -12.10
N SER A 2 18.67 -6.06 -13.39
CA SER A 2 17.84 -5.13 -14.15
C SER A 2 16.51 -5.83 -14.45
N PHE A 3 15.40 -5.22 -14.02
CA PHE A 3 14.04 -5.68 -14.32
C PHE A 3 13.60 -5.08 -15.66
N GLU A 4 14.16 -5.59 -16.76
CA GLU A 4 13.75 -5.23 -18.12
C GLU A 4 12.98 -6.40 -18.73
N PHE A 5 11.66 -6.30 -18.75
CA PHE A 5 10.79 -7.25 -19.46
C PHE A 5 10.37 -6.63 -20.79
N LYS A 6 10.37 -7.43 -21.86
CA LYS A 6 9.99 -6.94 -23.19
C LYS A 6 8.50 -7.09 -23.47
N THR A 7 7.82 -7.93 -22.70
CA THR A 7 6.37 -8.17 -22.85
C THR A 7 5.69 -8.39 -21.49
N ILE A 8 4.39 -8.11 -21.42
CA ILE A 8 3.57 -8.35 -20.21
C ILE A 8 3.66 -9.83 -19.80
N LYS A 9 3.57 -10.76 -20.76
CA LYS A 9 3.68 -12.21 -20.51
C LYS A 9 5.01 -12.63 -19.87
N GLU A 10 6.11 -11.95 -20.19
CA GLU A 10 7.40 -12.21 -19.55
C GLU A 10 7.43 -11.70 -18.10
N ALA A 11 6.84 -10.53 -17.86
CA ALA A 11 6.72 -9.97 -16.52
C ALA A 11 5.78 -10.80 -15.63
N GLU A 12 4.65 -11.28 -16.14
CA GLU A 12 3.73 -12.18 -15.44
C GLU A 12 4.40 -13.49 -15.03
N LYS A 13 5.15 -14.13 -15.95
CA LYS A 13 5.95 -15.32 -15.63
C LYS A 13 7.02 -15.07 -14.58
N ALA A 14 7.60 -13.87 -14.56
CA ALA A 14 8.55 -13.50 -13.51
C ALA A 14 7.84 -13.34 -12.16
N LEU A 15 6.60 -12.84 -12.15
CA LEU A 15 5.78 -12.71 -10.96
C LEU A 15 5.43 -14.08 -10.36
N GLU A 16 5.03 -15.04 -11.20
CA GLU A 16 4.81 -16.44 -10.81
C GLU A 16 6.08 -17.07 -10.21
N LYS A 17 7.24 -16.86 -10.83
CA LYS A 17 8.52 -17.36 -10.28
C LYS A 17 8.87 -16.77 -8.92
N VAL A 18 8.59 -15.49 -8.72
CA VAL A 18 8.82 -14.82 -7.43
C VAL A 18 7.87 -15.36 -6.35
N GLU A 19 6.64 -15.74 -6.73
CA GLU A 19 5.70 -16.45 -5.84
C GLU A 19 6.19 -17.87 -5.51
N GLU A 20 6.67 -18.62 -6.50
CA GLU A 20 7.29 -19.93 -6.29
C GLU A 20 8.52 -19.85 -5.37
N ASP A 21 9.39 -18.86 -5.57
CA ASP A 21 10.61 -18.70 -4.77
C ASP A 21 10.30 -18.30 -3.30
N LEU A 22 9.21 -17.58 -3.05
CA LEU A 22 8.69 -17.33 -1.70
C LEU A 22 8.19 -18.64 -1.07
N ILE A 23 7.36 -19.40 -1.79
CA ILE A 23 6.81 -20.68 -1.32
C ILE A 23 7.93 -21.68 -1.02
N MET A 24 8.99 -21.68 -1.82
CA MET A 24 10.17 -22.52 -1.66
C MET A 24 11.16 -21.98 -0.62
N GLY A 25 10.88 -20.85 0.02
CA GLY A 25 11.71 -20.24 1.07
C GLY A 25 13.07 -19.73 0.58
N LYS A 26 13.24 -19.48 -0.72
CA LYS A 26 14.49 -18.97 -1.31
C LYS A 26 14.65 -17.47 -1.17
N ILE A 27 13.54 -16.76 -0.95
CA ILE A 27 13.51 -15.31 -0.74
C ILE A 27 12.66 -14.98 0.50
N SER A 28 12.99 -13.87 1.16
CA SER A 28 12.22 -13.34 2.28
C SER A 28 10.90 -12.70 1.85
N GLU A 29 9.94 -12.53 2.77
CA GLU A 29 8.68 -11.79 2.50
C GLU A 29 8.95 -10.34 2.06
N GLU A 30 10.00 -9.70 2.58
CA GLU A 30 10.39 -8.33 2.18
C GLU A 30 10.98 -8.30 0.77
N GLU A 31 11.83 -9.26 0.41
CA GLU A 31 12.33 -9.41 -0.95
C GLU A 31 11.22 -9.73 -1.94
N TYR A 32 10.29 -10.61 -1.56
CA TYR A 32 9.10 -10.91 -2.36
C TYR A 32 8.28 -9.64 -2.61
N LYS A 33 7.96 -8.87 -1.57
CA LYS A 33 7.19 -7.62 -1.71
C LYS A 33 7.89 -6.61 -2.63
N ASN A 34 9.21 -6.46 -2.49
CA ASN A 34 9.99 -5.55 -3.31
C ASN A 34 10.08 -6.01 -4.77
N GLN A 35 10.32 -7.30 -5.02
CA GLN A 35 10.36 -7.86 -6.37
C GLN A 35 8.98 -7.80 -7.04
N LYS A 36 7.92 -8.18 -6.33
CA LYS A 36 6.53 -8.07 -6.82
C LYS A 36 6.16 -6.63 -7.17
N ARG A 37 6.53 -5.65 -6.35
CA ARG A 37 6.31 -4.22 -6.65
C ARG A 37 7.01 -3.79 -7.95
N ARG A 38 8.27 -4.18 -8.12
CA ARG A 38 9.04 -3.86 -9.33
C ARG A 38 8.45 -4.49 -10.59
N ILE A 39 8.11 -5.78 -10.53
CA ILE A 39 7.52 -6.50 -11.67
C ILE A 39 6.16 -5.90 -12.05
N LYS A 40 5.31 -5.57 -11.06
CA LYS A 40 4.04 -4.89 -11.32
C LYS A 40 4.23 -3.50 -11.95
N ALA A 41 5.22 -2.73 -11.51
CA ALA A 41 5.55 -1.45 -12.13
C ALA A 41 6.02 -1.61 -13.59
N CYS A 42 6.76 -2.67 -13.93
CA CYS A 42 7.09 -2.99 -15.32
C CYS A 42 5.84 -3.31 -16.15
N ILE A 43 4.89 -4.09 -15.61
CA ILE A 43 3.63 -4.39 -16.29
C ILE A 43 2.86 -3.10 -16.59
N SER A 44 2.68 -2.24 -15.59
CA SER A 44 1.99 -0.96 -15.77
C SER A 44 2.71 0.00 -16.72
N LEU A 45 4.05 -0.08 -16.85
CA LEU A 45 4.81 0.65 -17.87
C LEU A 45 4.54 0.17 -19.29
N LEU A 46 4.41 -1.14 -19.47
CA LEU A 46 4.09 -1.73 -20.77
C LEU A 46 2.65 -1.39 -21.17
N GLU A 47 1.71 -1.42 -20.21
CA GLU A 47 0.32 -1.02 -20.44
C GLU A 47 0.15 0.49 -20.68
N LEU A 48 1.05 1.31 -20.13
CA LEU A 48 1.03 2.77 -20.29
C LEU A 48 1.16 3.21 -21.75
N GLU A 49 1.96 2.49 -22.53
CA GLU A 49 2.11 2.76 -23.97
C GLU A 49 0.81 2.47 -24.72
N ASP A 50 0.16 1.35 -24.40
CA ASP A 50 -1.15 1.01 -24.96
C ASP A 50 -2.22 2.06 -24.57
N LEU A 51 -2.23 2.51 -23.32
CA LEU A 51 -3.17 3.54 -22.85
C LEU A 51 -2.97 4.91 -23.53
N LEU A 52 -1.71 5.27 -23.86
CA LEU A 52 -1.41 6.49 -24.61
C LEU A 52 -1.86 6.35 -26.08
N ILE A 53 -1.60 5.20 -26.71
CA ILE A 53 -2.02 4.90 -28.08
C ILE A 53 -3.54 4.88 -28.21
N GLU A 54 -4.24 4.32 -27.21
CA GLU A 54 -5.70 4.32 -27.11
C GLU A 54 -6.30 5.70 -26.75
N GLY A 55 -5.46 6.71 -26.48
CA GLY A 55 -5.89 8.07 -26.14
C GLY A 55 -6.58 8.19 -24.78
N LYS A 56 -6.44 7.18 -23.91
CA LYS A 56 -7.03 7.16 -22.55
C LYS A 56 -6.25 8.02 -21.55
N ILE A 57 -5.01 8.37 -21.89
CA ILE A 57 -4.15 9.27 -21.12
C ILE A 57 -3.49 10.29 -22.05
N THR A 58 -3.15 11.44 -21.51
CA THR A 58 -2.40 12.50 -22.21
C THR A 58 -0.90 12.23 -22.21
N GLU A 59 -0.16 12.86 -23.12
CA GLU A 59 1.30 12.75 -23.21
C GLU A 59 2.02 13.17 -21.91
N ASP A 60 1.47 14.16 -21.19
CA ASP A 60 2.03 14.63 -19.92
C ASP A 60 1.75 13.66 -18.77
N GLU A 61 0.56 13.04 -18.76
CA GLU A 61 0.25 11.95 -17.82
C GLU A 61 1.10 10.71 -18.07
N TYR A 62 1.36 10.38 -19.34
CA TYR A 62 2.28 9.31 -19.72
C TYR A 62 3.70 9.59 -19.20
N LYS A 63 4.25 10.80 -19.43
CA LYS A 63 5.59 11.17 -18.95
C LYS A 63 5.71 11.13 -17.43
N GLN A 64 4.67 11.56 -16.70
CA GLN A 64 4.68 11.51 -15.23
C GLN A 64 4.62 10.07 -14.72
N LYS A 65 3.65 9.28 -15.17
CA LYS A 65 3.50 7.89 -14.73
C LYS A 65 4.70 7.04 -15.14
N LYS A 66 5.26 7.27 -16.34
CA LYS A 66 6.48 6.62 -16.81
C LYS A 66 7.65 6.86 -15.85
N LYS A 67 7.90 8.11 -15.47
CA LYS A 67 8.95 8.45 -14.49
C LYS A 67 8.70 7.79 -13.13
N GLU A 68 7.45 7.75 -12.67
CA GLU A 68 7.08 7.14 -11.40
C GLU A 68 7.36 5.63 -11.39
N TYR A 69 6.96 4.91 -12.43
CA TYR A 69 7.25 3.48 -12.55
C TYR A 69 8.74 3.20 -12.80
N GLU A 70 9.45 4.04 -13.57
CA GLU A 70 10.90 3.94 -13.74
C GLU A 70 11.66 4.15 -12.41
N ALA A 71 11.19 5.05 -11.54
CA ALA A 71 11.72 5.22 -10.19
C ALA A 71 11.48 3.96 -9.33
N ILE A 72 10.28 3.38 -9.38
CA ILE A 72 9.96 2.13 -8.67
C ILE A 72 10.84 0.96 -9.16
N ILE A 73 11.06 0.85 -10.47
CA ILE A 73 11.89 -0.20 -11.08
C ILE A 73 13.37 -0.05 -10.69
N SER A 74 13.90 1.17 -10.77
CA SER A 74 15.30 1.47 -10.44
C SER A 74 15.61 1.27 -8.96
N GLY A 75 14.60 1.20 -8.09
CA GLY A 75 14.79 1.07 -6.66
C GLY A 75 15.07 2.38 -5.95
N GLU A 76 14.85 3.51 -6.62
CA GLU A 76 14.56 4.73 -5.89
C GLU A 76 13.33 4.43 -5.04
N ILE A 77 13.54 4.45 -3.73
CA ILE A 77 12.45 4.43 -2.77
C ILE A 77 11.70 5.72 -3.05
N VAL A 78 10.69 5.65 -3.92
CA VAL A 78 9.59 6.60 -3.87
C VAL A 78 9.02 6.33 -2.48
N GLU A 79 9.43 7.15 -1.51
CA GLU A 79 8.76 7.24 -0.23
C GLU A 79 7.32 7.59 -0.58
N LYS A 80 6.49 6.56 -0.81
CA LYS A 80 5.04 6.69 -0.73
C LYS A 80 4.85 7.33 0.63
N GLU A 81 4.32 8.54 0.67
CA GLU A 81 3.86 9.16 1.90
C GLU A 81 2.85 8.19 2.52
N VAL A 82 3.33 7.32 3.40
CA VAL A 82 2.49 6.35 4.07
C VAL A 82 1.64 7.16 5.02
N ALA A 83 0.32 7.06 4.90
CA ALA A 83 -0.60 7.75 5.79
C ALA A 83 -0.20 7.49 7.26
N PRO A 84 -0.23 8.49 8.14
CA PRO A 84 0.14 8.33 9.55
C PRO A 84 -0.57 7.14 10.21
N LEU A 85 -1.87 6.98 9.95
CA LEU A 85 -2.69 5.88 10.46
C LEU A 85 -2.19 4.50 9.96
N ALA A 86 -1.73 4.41 8.72
CA ALA A 86 -1.13 3.18 8.17
C ALA A 86 0.23 2.84 8.80
N LYS A 87 1.00 3.84 9.27
CA LYS A 87 2.24 3.61 10.03
C LYS A 87 1.94 3.07 11.43
N GLU A 88 0.99 3.68 12.13
CA GLU A 88 0.57 3.25 13.47
C GLU A 88 0.11 1.78 13.48
N VAL A 89 -0.71 1.38 12.50
CA VAL A 89 -1.19 0.00 12.36
C VAL A 89 -0.03 -0.98 12.14
N LYS A 90 0.94 -0.63 11.27
CA LYS A 90 2.13 -1.45 11.05
C LYS A 90 2.96 -1.62 12.32
N GLU A 91 3.10 -0.56 13.11
CA GLU A 91 3.81 -0.62 14.39
C GLU A 91 3.09 -1.53 15.40
N ILE A 92 1.77 -1.42 15.54
CA ILE A 92 1.00 -2.27 16.46
C ILE A 92 1.12 -3.74 16.07
N VAL A 93 0.97 -4.07 14.78
CA VAL A 93 1.15 -5.44 14.27
C VAL A 93 2.56 -5.97 14.59
N SER A 94 3.59 -5.13 14.42
CA SER A 94 4.97 -5.53 14.76
C SER A 94 5.14 -5.83 16.25
N LYS A 95 4.57 -4.99 17.13
CA LYS A 95 4.59 -5.19 18.59
C LYS A 95 3.88 -6.47 18.99
N ILE A 96 2.74 -6.81 18.38
CA ILE A 96 2.03 -8.08 18.63
C ILE A 96 2.92 -9.26 18.25
N LYS A 97 3.57 -9.24 17.08
CA LYS A 97 4.50 -10.29 16.66
C LYS A 97 5.66 -10.45 17.65
N GLU A 98 6.21 -9.36 18.17
CA GLU A 98 7.25 -9.42 19.20
C GLU A 98 6.78 -10.03 20.51
N VAL A 99 5.57 -9.67 20.97
CA VAL A 99 4.98 -10.24 22.19
C VAL A 99 4.79 -11.75 22.03
N LYS A 100 4.25 -12.21 20.89
CA LYS A 100 4.10 -13.64 20.59
C LYS A 100 5.44 -14.38 20.61
N LYS A 101 6.48 -13.82 19.97
CA LYS A 101 7.85 -14.38 20.02
C LYS A 101 8.42 -14.44 21.43
N LYS A 102 8.15 -13.44 22.27
CA LYS A 102 8.58 -13.44 23.69
C LYS A 102 7.86 -14.52 24.49
N ARG A 103 6.57 -14.76 24.23
CA ARG A 103 5.80 -15.85 24.86
C ARG A 103 6.30 -17.23 24.43
N GLU A 104 6.67 -17.43 23.17
CA GLU A 104 7.30 -18.67 22.71
C GLU A 104 8.62 -18.93 23.45
N LYS A 105 9.51 -17.93 23.50
CA LYS A 105 10.76 -18.04 24.27
C LYS A 105 10.51 -18.33 25.75
N LEU A 106 9.48 -17.73 26.34
CA LEU A 106 9.11 -17.99 27.73
C LEU A 106 8.68 -19.46 27.95
N ARG A 107 7.99 -20.06 26.97
CA ARG A 107 7.65 -21.50 26.99
C ARG A 107 8.90 -22.36 26.87
N ASP A 108 9.83 -22.02 25.99
CA ASP A 108 11.11 -22.75 25.85
C ASP A 108 11.90 -22.75 27.16
N LEU A 109 11.98 -21.60 27.85
CA LEU A 109 12.63 -21.49 29.16
C LEU A 109 11.97 -22.41 30.22
N LEU A 110 10.64 -22.55 30.19
CA LEU A 110 9.93 -23.46 31.08
C LEU A 110 10.24 -24.92 30.75
N VAL A 111 10.19 -25.29 29.46
CA VAL A 111 10.48 -26.66 28.99
C VAL A 111 11.91 -27.07 29.34
N ASN A 112 12.87 -26.16 29.18
CA ASN A 112 14.27 -26.36 29.55
C ASN A 112 14.52 -26.32 31.07
N LYS A 113 13.48 -26.09 31.88
CA LYS A 113 13.53 -25.96 33.35
C LYS A 113 14.45 -24.84 33.84
N GLU A 114 14.69 -23.83 33.01
CA GLU A 114 15.49 -22.65 33.36
C GLU A 114 14.70 -21.68 34.27
N ILE A 115 13.38 -21.74 34.20
CA ILE A 115 12.48 -20.97 35.07
C ILE A 115 11.48 -21.88 35.78
N SER A 116 11.00 -21.43 36.94
CA SER A 116 9.92 -22.12 37.66
C SER A 116 8.56 -21.90 36.99
N GLU A 117 7.65 -22.84 37.16
CA GLU A 117 6.26 -22.72 36.70
C GLU A 117 5.56 -21.47 37.28
N LYS A 118 5.87 -21.12 38.53
CA LYS A 118 5.35 -19.89 39.16
C LYS A 118 5.85 -18.62 38.46
N THR A 119 7.12 -18.60 38.06
CA THR A 119 7.72 -17.49 37.30
C THR A 119 7.12 -17.41 35.90
N PHE A 120 6.97 -18.55 35.23
CA PHE A 120 6.33 -18.65 33.92
C PHE A 120 4.91 -18.09 33.95
N ASN A 121 4.05 -18.59 34.85
CA ASN A 121 2.65 -18.17 34.92
C ASN A 121 2.50 -16.67 35.15
N LYS A 122 3.36 -16.07 35.98
CA LYS A 122 3.34 -14.62 36.21
C LYS A 122 3.67 -13.85 34.92
N LEU A 123 4.75 -14.22 34.23
CA LEU A 123 5.18 -13.52 33.01
C LEU A 123 4.25 -13.78 31.83
N ASP A 124 3.70 -14.99 31.70
CA ASP A 124 2.77 -15.33 30.63
C ASP A 124 1.47 -14.51 30.76
N LEU A 125 0.95 -14.34 31.98
CA LEU A 125 -0.18 -13.44 32.24
C LEU A 125 0.12 -11.99 31.86
N GLU A 126 1.31 -11.47 32.21
CA GLU A 126 1.72 -10.11 31.82
C GLU A 126 1.82 -9.94 30.30
N TYR A 127 2.31 -10.96 29.58
CA TYR A 127 2.37 -10.93 28.12
C TYR A 127 1.01 -11.13 27.46
N GLU A 128 0.14 -11.95 28.04
CA GLU A 128 -1.24 -12.14 27.59
C GLU A 128 -2.04 -10.84 27.72
N GLU A 129 -1.90 -10.12 28.84
CA GLU A 129 -2.54 -8.82 29.04
C GLU A 129 -2.02 -7.77 28.04
N LYS A 130 -0.71 -7.74 27.78
CA LYS A 130 -0.11 -6.88 26.74
C LYS A 130 -0.63 -7.21 25.34
N GLU A 131 -0.70 -8.50 25.00
CA GLU A 131 -1.24 -8.96 23.72
C GLU A 131 -2.70 -8.55 23.55
N LYS A 132 -3.52 -8.70 24.59
CA LYS A 132 -4.92 -8.28 24.60
C LYS A 132 -5.07 -6.77 24.40
N ASN A 133 -4.28 -5.97 25.11
CA ASN A 133 -4.31 -4.52 24.98
C ASN A 133 -3.93 -4.06 23.56
N LEU A 134 -2.85 -4.63 22.99
CA LEU A 134 -2.45 -4.34 21.62
C LEU A 134 -3.49 -4.80 20.59
N THR A 135 -4.18 -5.92 20.85
CA THR A 135 -5.24 -6.41 19.95
C THR A 135 -6.48 -5.50 20.00
N ASN A 136 -6.84 -4.97 21.17
CA ASN A 136 -7.91 -3.98 21.29
C ASN A 136 -7.54 -2.68 20.56
N GLU A 137 -6.34 -2.16 20.79
CA GLU A 137 -5.83 -0.97 20.09
C GLU A 137 -5.85 -1.18 18.56
N LEU A 138 -5.47 -2.38 18.10
CA LEU A 138 -5.53 -2.74 16.69
C LEU A 138 -6.96 -2.75 16.14
N SER A 139 -7.93 -3.20 16.93
CA SER A 139 -9.35 -3.20 16.53
C SER A 139 -9.92 -1.80 16.40
N GLU A 140 -9.58 -0.89 17.34
CA GLU A 140 -9.97 0.52 17.26
C GLU A 140 -9.36 1.18 16.02
N LYS A 141 -8.07 0.91 15.75
CA LYS A 141 -7.39 1.41 14.55
C LYS A 141 -7.97 0.85 13.26
N LYS A 142 -8.49 -0.39 13.27
CA LYS A 142 -9.20 -0.96 12.12
C LYS A 142 -10.47 -0.18 11.82
N GLU A 143 -11.29 0.14 12.82
CA GLU A 143 -12.50 0.95 12.64
C GLU A 143 -12.17 2.36 12.15
N GLU A 144 -11.09 2.97 12.65
CA GLU A 144 -10.57 4.25 12.16
C GLU A 144 -10.15 4.16 10.68
N LEU A 145 -9.44 3.10 10.28
CA LEU A 145 -9.03 2.87 8.89
C LEU A 145 -10.25 2.75 7.96
N GLU A 146 -11.23 1.93 8.32
CA GLU A 146 -12.45 1.72 7.53
C GLU A 146 -13.24 3.02 7.37
N SER A 147 -13.37 3.78 8.46
CA SER A 147 -14.04 5.09 8.46
C SER A 147 -13.33 6.07 7.54
N ARG A 148 -11.99 6.16 7.63
CA ARG A 148 -11.19 7.07 6.81
C ARG A 148 -11.22 6.68 5.33
N ILE A 149 -11.18 5.39 5.01
CA ILE A 149 -11.32 4.91 3.63
C ILE A 149 -12.69 5.32 3.07
N SER A 150 -13.77 5.16 3.82
CA SER A 150 -15.11 5.57 3.39
C SER A 150 -15.22 7.08 3.17
N GLU A 151 -14.57 7.90 4.01
CA GLU A 151 -14.49 9.35 3.81
C GLU A 151 -13.75 9.70 2.52
N ILE A 152 -12.59 9.08 2.28
CA ILE A 152 -11.81 9.31 1.07
C ILE A 152 -12.59 8.91 -0.18
N GLU A 153 -13.33 7.80 -0.15
CA GLU A 153 -14.21 7.38 -1.25
C GLU A 153 -15.27 8.44 -1.57
N LYS A 154 -15.91 9.02 -0.55
CA LYS A 154 -16.87 10.12 -0.72
C LYS A 154 -16.21 11.38 -1.26
N GLU A 155 -14.98 11.68 -0.84
CA GLU A 155 -14.23 12.83 -1.36
C GLU A 155 -13.81 12.64 -2.82
N LEU A 156 -13.34 11.45 -3.20
CA LEU A 156 -13.00 11.10 -4.57
C LEU A 156 -14.23 11.22 -5.49
N GLU A 157 -15.39 10.76 -5.03
CA GLU A 157 -16.63 10.89 -5.79
C GLU A 157 -17.02 12.36 -6.00
N LYS A 158 -16.88 13.20 -4.98
CA LYS A 158 -17.08 14.66 -5.12
C LYS A 158 -16.11 15.27 -6.13
N VAL A 159 -14.83 14.87 -6.12
CA VAL A 159 -13.84 15.35 -7.08
C VAL A 159 -14.20 14.95 -8.51
N ARG A 160 -14.69 13.72 -8.71
CA ARG A 160 -15.17 13.24 -10.02
C ARG A 160 -16.35 14.06 -10.54
N LEU A 161 -17.35 14.30 -9.69
CA LEU A 161 -18.50 15.14 -10.04
C LEU A 161 -18.07 16.57 -10.40
N GLN A 162 -17.10 17.13 -9.67
CA GLN A 162 -16.54 18.46 -9.97
C GLN A 162 -15.79 18.50 -11.31
N LEU A 163 -15.04 17.45 -11.64
CA LEU A 163 -14.39 17.32 -12.94
C LEU A 163 -15.40 17.18 -14.08
N GLU A 164 -16.48 16.44 -13.87
CA GLU A 164 -17.59 16.32 -14.83
C GLU A 164 -18.29 17.67 -15.05
N GLU A 165 -18.64 18.37 -13.97
CA GLU A 165 -19.22 19.72 -14.01
C GLU A 165 -18.29 20.70 -14.75
N LEU A 166 -16.98 20.64 -14.50
CA LEU A 166 -15.98 21.43 -15.21
C LEU A 166 -15.96 21.16 -16.72
N ARG A 167 -16.03 19.88 -17.12
CA ARG A 167 -16.10 19.49 -18.54
C ARG A 167 -17.38 20.00 -19.19
N ALA A 168 -18.52 19.89 -18.50
CA ALA A 168 -19.79 20.39 -18.98
C ALA A 168 -19.75 21.92 -19.18
N ARG A 169 -19.23 22.66 -18.20
CA ARG A 169 -19.07 24.12 -18.31
C ARG A 169 -18.16 24.55 -19.46
N LEU A 170 -17.07 23.82 -19.69
CA LEU A 170 -16.19 24.08 -20.84
C LEU A 170 -16.93 23.86 -22.16
N ALA A 171 -17.70 22.76 -22.26
CA ALA A 171 -18.48 22.44 -23.46
C ALA A 171 -19.63 23.43 -23.72
N LEU A 172 -20.17 24.04 -22.67
CA LEU A 172 -21.16 25.12 -22.75
C LEU A 172 -20.52 26.50 -22.98
N GLU A 173 -19.19 26.57 -23.15
CA GLU A 173 -18.42 27.81 -23.31
C GLU A 173 -18.57 28.80 -22.12
N GLU A 174 -19.02 28.31 -20.96
CA GLU A 174 -19.18 29.11 -19.74
C GLU A 174 -17.85 29.44 -19.06
N ILE A 175 -16.81 28.66 -19.34
CA ILE A 175 -15.45 28.84 -18.84
C ILE A 175 -14.44 28.76 -19.99
N SER A 176 -13.33 29.48 -19.86
CA SER A 176 -12.23 29.39 -20.81
C SER A 176 -11.44 28.09 -20.66
N GLY A 177 -10.76 27.65 -21.73
CA GLY A 177 -9.84 26.51 -21.67
C GLY A 177 -8.76 26.68 -20.59
N SER A 178 -8.23 27.89 -20.43
CA SER A 178 -7.26 28.21 -19.36
C SER A 178 -7.84 28.07 -17.95
N GLU A 179 -9.10 28.46 -17.73
CA GLU A 179 -9.78 28.27 -16.43
C GLU A 179 -10.08 26.81 -16.15
N TYR A 180 -10.43 26.05 -17.19
CA TYR A 180 -10.62 24.61 -17.11
C TYR A 180 -9.32 23.92 -16.72
N ASP A 181 -8.21 24.18 -17.41
CA ASP A 181 -6.92 23.53 -17.15
C ASP A 181 -6.40 23.83 -15.74
N ALA A 182 -6.55 25.08 -15.28
CA ALA A 182 -6.16 25.46 -13.93
C ALA A 182 -6.96 24.70 -12.86
N LYS A 183 -8.30 24.68 -12.97
CA LYS A 183 -9.17 23.98 -12.01
C LYS A 183 -9.00 22.47 -12.09
N LYS A 184 -8.91 21.91 -13.30
CA LYS A 184 -8.63 20.49 -13.54
C LYS A 184 -7.34 20.06 -12.87
N SER A 185 -6.24 20.80 -13.05
CA SER A 185 -4.95 20.49 -12.42
C SER A 185 -5.04 20.45 -10.89
N THR A 186 -5.80 21.37 -10.27
CA THR A 186 -5.99 21.35 -8.81
C THR A 186 -6.79 20.14 -8.33
N LEU A 187 -7.83 19.75 -9.05
CA LEU A 187 -8.65 18.59 -8.73
C LEU A 187 -7.90 17.27 -8.94
N GLU A 188 -7.11 17.16 -10.01
CA GLU A 188 -6.25 15.99 -10.27
C GLU A 188 -5.17 15.82 -9.21
N LYS A 189 -4.58 16.92 -8.71
CA LYS A 189 -3.64 16.86 -7.58
C LYS A 189 -4.32 16.32 -6.33
N LYS A 190 -5.54 16.79 -6.04
CA LYS A 190 -6.35 16.30 -4.91
C LYS A 190 -6.75 14.83 -5.09
N GLU A 191 -7.12 14.43 -6.30
CA GLU A 191 -7.44 13.03 -6.62
C GLU A 191 -6.24 12.11 -6.42
N LYS A 192 -5.05 12.54 -6.87
CA LYS A 192 -3.80 11.80 -6.67
C LYS A 192 -3.46 11.65 -5.19
N SER A 193 -3.54 12.73 -4.41
CA SER A 193 -3.23 12.67 -2.97
C SER A 193 -4.20 11.73 -2.23
N LEU A 194 -5.50 11.88 -2.46
CA LEU A 194 -6.54 11.03 -1.86
C LEU A 194 -6.37 9.56 -2.26
N SER A 195 -6.09 9.30 -3.54
CA SER A 195 -5.85 7.94 -4.02
C SER A 195 -4.62 7.30 -3.38
N SER A 196 -3.53 8.07 -3.21
CA SER A 196 -2.32 7.58 -2.55
C SER A 196 -2.54 7.27 -1.06
N GLU A 197 -3.29 8.13 -0.36
CA GLU A 197 -3.70 7.92 1.03
C GLU A 197 -4.54 6.64 1.13
N MET A 198 -5.58 6.51 0.30
CA MET A 198 -6.47 5.34 0.27
C MET A 198 -5.72 4.03 0.02
N ILE A 199 -4.75 4.02 -0.91
CA ILE A 199 -3.91 2.83 -1.15
C ILE A 199 -3.12 2.48 0.10
N SER A 200 -2.51 3.47 0.77
CA SER A 200 -1.72 3.20 1.98
C SER A 200 -2.57 2.68 3.15
N LEU A 201 -3.81 3.17 3.29
CA LEU A 201 -4.75 2.71 4.30
C LEU A 201 -5.27 1.29 4.00
N LYS A 202 -5.56 0.98 2.73
CA LYS A 202 -5.93 -0.38 2.29
C LYS A 202 -4.79 -1.38 2.50
N GLU A 203 -3.55 -1.00 2.14
CA GLU A 203 -2.36 -1.81 2.43
C GLU A 203 -2.19 -2.09 3.94
N ALA A 204 -2.57 -1.14 4.81
CA ALA A 204 -2.55 -1.35 6.26
C ALA A 204 -3.68 -2.26 6.74
N LEU A 205 -4.86 -2.16 6.14
CA LEU A 205 -6.02 -2.99 6.46
C LEU A 205 -5.81 -4.45 6.06
N GLU A 206 -5.16 -4.71 4.91
CA GLU A 206 -4.73 -6.05 4.50
C GLU A 206 -3.76 -6.73 5.49
N LEU A 207 -3.04 -5.97 6.32
CA LEU A 207 -2.18 -6.55 7.37
C LEU A 207 -2.98 -7.05 8.58
N LEU A 208 -4.28 -6.74 8.63
CA LEU A 208 -5.20 -7.07 9.72
C LEU A 208 -6.14 -8.23 9.39
N GLU A 209 -6.18 -8.65 8.12
CA GLU A 209 -6.90 -9.85 7.64
C GLU A 209 -6.04 -11.11 7.78
#